data_AF-A0A9N7TK66-F1
#
_entry.id   AF-A0A9N7TK66-F1
#
_cell.length_a   1.000
_cell.length_b   1.000
_cell.length_c   1.000
_cell.angle_alpha   90.00
_cell.angle_beta   90.00
_cell.angle_gamma   90.00
#
_symmetry.space_group_name_H-M   'P 1'
#
loop_
_entity.id
_entity.type
_entity.pdbx_description
1 polymer ?
#
loop_
_entity_poly.entity_id
_entity_poly.type
_entity_poly.pdbx_seq_one_letter_code
_entity_poly.pdbx_strand_id
1 'polypeptide(L)'
;MKFVACVLVALLVVRASAAQSVCPGTENKLSTLSDLDQQYRTLKKLYENCEVVMGNLEITSIDRNRNLSFLKVGPAQSPRVG
;
A
#
# COMPACT_ATOMS: atom_id res chain seq x y z
N MET A 1 3.84 -14.65 38.10
CA MET A 1 5.02 -13.99 37.50
C MET A 1 5.22 -14.34 36.01
N LYS A 2 5.19 -15.63 35.60
CA LYS A 2 5.32 -16.03 34.18
C LYS A 2 4.22 -15.47 33.24
N PHE A 3 2.97 -15.47 33.69
CA PHE A 3 1.84 -14.89 32.93
C PHE A 3 2.01 -13.40 32.66
N VAL A 4 2.47 -12.64 33.66
CA VAL A 4 2.71 -11.19 33.53
C VAL A 4 3.83 -10.92 32.53
N ALA A 5 4.90 -11.72 32.54
CA ALA A 5 5.97 -11.62 31.56
C ALA A 5 5.47 -11.90 30.13
N CYS A 6 4.67 -12.94 29.91
CA CYS A 6 4.08 -13.21 28.60
C CYS A 6 3.19 -12.08 28.11
N VAL A 7 2.34 -11.51 28.97
CA VAL A 7 1.45 -10.39 28.61
C VAL A 7 2.27 -9.15 28.24
N LEU A 8 3.32 -8.83 29.00
CA LEU A 8 4.21 -7.71 28.70
C LEU A 8 4.96 -7.91 27.38
N VAL A 9 5.47 -9.12 27.13
CA VAL A 9 6.15 -9.47 25.87
C VAL A 9 5.18 -9.35 24.69
N ALA A 10 3.96 -9.87 24.80
CA ALA A 10 2.96 -9.76 23.75
C ALA A 10 2.59 -8.30 23.44
N LEU A 11 2.43 -7.46 24.46
CA LEU A 11 2.15 -6.03 24.29
C LEU A 11 3.31 -5.27 23.63
N LEU A 12 4.56 -5.61 23.95
CA LEU A 12 5.74 -5.03 23.30
C LEU A 12 5.85 -5.46 21.83
N VAL A 13 5.59 -6.73 21.52
CA VAL A 13 5.58 -7.24 20.15
C VAL A 13 4.49 -6.58 19.31
N VAL A 14 3.27 -6.46 19.85
CA VAL A 14 2.16 -5.77 19.16
C VAL A 14 2.45 -4.29 18.91
N ARG A 15 3.18 -3.63 19.82
CA ARG A 15 3.61 -2.23 19.64
C ARG A 15 4.72 -2.06 18.60
N ALA A 16 5.61 -3.05 18.46
CA ALA A 16 6.71 -3.02 17.50
C ALA A 16 6.28 -3.39 16.07
N SER A 17 5.11 -4.01 15.91
CA SER A 17 4.51 -4.28 14.61
C SER A 17 4.04 -2.98 13.95
N ALA A 18 4.89 -2.37 13.11
CA ALA A 18 4.45 -1.37 12.16
C ALA A 18 3.43 -2.03 11.23
N ALA A 19 2.17 -1.61 11.32
CA ALA A 19 1.13 -2.09 10.41
C ALA A 19 1.48 -1.62 9.00
N GLN A 20 1.93 -2.54 8.14
CA GLN A 20 2.17 -2.26 6.74
C GLN A 20 0.86 -1.83 6.09
N SER A 21 0.90 -0.80 5.26
CA SER A 21 -0.28 -0.39 4.50
C SER A 21 -0.51 -1.36 3.35
N VAL A 22 -1.65 -2.03 3.40
CA VAL A 22 -2.02 -3.06 2.43
C VAL A 22 -3.10 -2.53 1.48
N CYS A 23 -2.95 -2.80 0.19
CA CYS A 23 -3.99 -2.55 -0.83
C CYS A 23 -4.33 -3.84 -1.59
N PRO A 24 -5.58 -4.04 -2.03
CA PRO A 24 -6.04 -5.32 -2.59
C PRO A 24 -5.58 -5.60 -4.03
N GLY A 25 -5.06 -4.61 -4.76
CA GLY A 25 -4.74 -4.76 -6.18
C GLY A 25 -5.98 -4.88 -7.09
N THR A 26 -5.78 -5.27 -8.34
CA THR A 26 -6.86 -5.42 -9.35
C THR A 26 -6.68 -6.67 -10.24
N GLU A 27 -7.72 -7.03 -11.00
CA GLU A 27 -7.71 -8.13 -12.00
C GLU A 27 -8.38 -7.70 -13.33
N ASN A 28 -8.15 -6.45 -13.73
CA ASN A 28 -8.78 -5.83 -14.89
C ASN A 28 -8.04 -6.16 -16.20
N LYS A 29 -6.82 -6.72 -16.16
CA LYS A 29 -6.00 -7.02 -17.35
C LYS A 29 -5.86 -5.80 -18.26
N LEU A 30 -6.48 -5.82 -19.45
CA LEU A 30 -6.49 -4.73 -20.44
C LEU A 30 -7.90 -4.10 -20.60
N SER A 31 -8.85 -4.43 -19.74
CA SER A 31 -10.15 -3.78 -19.73
C SER A 31 -9.99 -2.33 -19.30
N THR A 32 -10.34 -1.40 -20.20
CA THR A 32 -10.31 0.03 -19.92
C THR A 32 -11.54 0.40 -19.10
N LEU A 33 -11.32 0.83 -17.86
CA LEU A 33 -12.39 1.17 -16.93
C LEU A 33 -13.21 2.41 -17.35
N SER A 34 -12.64 3.30 -18.19
CA SER A 34 -13.27 4.54 -18.71
C SER A 34 -12.21 5.35 -19.49
N ASP A 35 -12.37 6.67 -19.54
CA ASP A 35 -11.40 7.70 -19.93
C ASP A 35 -10.04 7.62 -19.18
N LEU A 36 -8.96 8.04 -19.86
CA LEU A 36 -7.58 7.96 -19.36
C LEU A 36 -7.36 8.73 -18.05
N ASP A 37 -8.07 9.84 -17.84
CA ASP A 37 -7.95 10.62 -16.60
C ASP A 37 -8.59 9.90 -15.41
N GLN A 38 -9.72 9.25 -15.64
CA GLN A 38 -10.37 8.45 -14.62
C GLN A 38 -9.51 7.23 -14.27
N GLN A 39 -8.89 6.60 -15.26
CA GLN A 39 -7.99 5.47 -15.04
C GLN A 39 -6.77 5.87 -14.18
N TYR A 40 -6.15 7.01 -14.47
CA TYR A 40 -5.06 7.52 -13.63
C TYR A 40 -5.51 7.86 -12.20
N ARG A 41 -6.68 8.49 -12.02
CA ARG A 41 -7.23 8.79 -10.68
C ARG A 41 -7.51 7.53 -9.87
N THR A 42 -8.08 6.50 -10.52
CA THR A 42 -8.33 5.20 -9.91
C THR A 42 -7.01 4.53 -9.50
N LEU A 43 -6.02 4.49 -10.39
CA LEU A 43 -4.69 3.94 -10.10
C LEU A 43 -4.06 4.63 -8.89
N LYS A 44 -4.06 5.97 -8.87
CA LYS A 44 -3.51 6.74 -7.75
C LYS A 44 -4.24 6.43 -6.45
N LYS A 45 -5.57 6.44 -6.46
CA LYS A 45 -6.37 6.17 -5.27
C LYS A 45 -6.17 4.76 -4.71
N LEU A 46 -5.96 3.75 -5.56
CA LEU A 46 -5.77 2.37 -5.12
C LEU A 46 -4.40 2.13 -4.48
N TYR A 47 -3.36 2.78 -4.98
CA TYR A 47 -1.98 2.47 -4.62
C TYR A 47 -1.26 3.60 -3.88
N GLU A 48 -1.90 4.75 -3.65
CA GLU A 48 -1.30 5.80 -2.82
C GLU A 48 -1.12 5.32 -1.38
N ASN A 49 0.10 5.54 -0.85
CA ASN A 49 0.51 5.06 0.46
C ASN A 49 0.38 3.54 0.63
N CYS A 50 0.40 2.74 -0.44
CA CYS A 50 0.39 1.29 -0.35
C CYS A 50 1.81 0.73 -0.30
N GLU A 51 2.11 -0.03 0.75
CA GLU A 51 3.38 -0.75 0.91
C GLU A 51 3.31 -2.17 0.35
N VAL A 52 2.16 -2.84 0.51
CA VAL A 52 1.96 -4.24 0.12
C VAL A 52 0.68 -4.41 -0.71
N VAL A 53 0.82 -4.95 -1.91
CA VAL A 53 -0.32 -5.27 -2.78
C VAL A 53 -0.72 -6.73 -2.58
N MET A 54 -1.93 -6.97 -2.06
CA MET A 54 -2.55 -8.29 -1.91
C MET A 54 -3.38 -8.66 -3.14
N GLY A 55 -2.74 -8.62 -4.31
CA GLY A 55 -3.32 -8.85 -5.63
C GLY A 55 -2.32 -8.44 -6.72
N ASN A 56 -2.81 -7.99 -7.88
CA ASN A 56 -1.92 -7.52 -8.95
C ASN A 56 -1.83 -5.99 -8.95
N LEU A 57 -0.60 -5.46 -9.11
CA LEU A 57 -0.37 -4.07 -9.48
C LEU A 57 -0.50 -3.93 -11.01
N GLU A 58 -1.64 -3.46 -11.48
CA GLU A 58 -1.90 -3.26 -12.91
C GLU A 58 -1.75 -1.77 -13.29
N ILE A 59 -0.72 -1.45 -14.08
CA ILE A 59 -0.49 -0.11 -14.62
C ILE A 59 -0.73 -0.17 -16.13
N THR A 60 -1.92 0.26 -16.56
CA THR A 60 -2.35 0.24 -17.96
C THR A 60 -2.84 1.61 -18.40
N SER A 61 -2.76 1.89 -19.70
CA SER A 61 -3.29 3.12 -20.35
C SER A 61 -3.00 4.42 -19.59
N ILE A 62 -1.76 4.63 -19.16
CA ILE A 62 -1.31 5.86 -18.49
C ILE A 62 -0.56 6.75 -19.50
N ASP A 63 -0.96 8.01 -19.58
CA ASP A 63 -0.26 9.03 -20.37
C ASP A 63 1.17 9.26 -19.86
N ARG A 64 2.12 9.50 -20.77
CA ARG A 64 3.55 9.67 -20.47
C ARG A 64 3.85 10.80 -19.49
N ASN A 65 2.99 11.81 -19.41
CA ASN A 65 3.18 13.00 -18.58
C ASN A 65 2.60 12.85 -17.16
N ARG A 66 2.11 11.66 -16.78
CA ARG A 66 1.50 11.40 -15.47
C ARG A 66 2.55 11.09 -14.40
N ASN A 67 2.31 11.58 -13.19
CA ASN A 67 3.22 11.37 -12.06
C ASN A 67 2.90 10.06 -11.34
N LEU A 68 3.81 9.09 -11.42
CA LEU A 68 3.69 7.79 -10.75
C LEU A 68 4.48 7.71 -9.43
N SER A 69 4.86 8.85 -8.83
CA SER A 69 5.69 8.87 -7.61
C SER A 69 4.96 8.32 -6.39
N PHE A 70 3.62 8.23 -6.43
CA PHE A 70 2.81 7.59 -5.39
C PHE A 70 3.06 6.08 -5.28
N LEU A 71 3.69 5.45 -6.29
CA LEU A 71 4.10 4.05 -6.26
C LEU A 71 5.45 3.83 -5.54
N LYS A 72 6.17 4.90 -5.20
CA LYS A 72 7.45 4.79 -4.50
C LYS A 72 7.19 4.49 -3.02
N VAL A 73 7.63 3.32 -2.57
CA VAL A 73 7.70 2.98 -1.15
C VAL A 73 9.04 3.48 -0.60
N GLY A 74 9.00 4.43 0.32
CA GLY A 74 10.20 5.05 0.89
C GLY A 74 10.02 5.46 2.37
N PRO A 75 11.10 5.83 3.07
CA PRO A 75 11.05 6.24 4.48
C PRO A 75 10.14 7.45 4.77
N ALA A 76 9.70 8.17 3.73
CA ALA A 76 8.75 9.27 3.86
C ALA A 76 7.26 8.83 3.88
N GLN A 77 6.94 7.57 3.52
CA GLN A 77 5.58 7.02 3.54
C GLN A 77 5.41 5.84 4.50
N SER A 78 6.51 5.20 4.89
CA SER A 78 6.49 4.17 5.92
C SER A 78 6.65 4.83 7.29
N PRO A 79 5.73 4.64 8.26
CA PRO A 79 5.91 5.09 9.63
C PRO A 79 6.98 4.22 10.30
N ARG A 80 8.25 4.39 9.89
CA ARG A 80 9.41 3.83 10.58
C ARG A 80 9.64 4.67 11.83
N VAL A 81 8.99 4.28 12.92
CA VAL A 81 9.32 4.75 14.26
C VAL A 81 10.64 4.10 14.65
N GLY A 82 11.62 4.93 15.03
CA GLY A 82 12.87 4.49 15.65
C GLY A 82 12.67 4.01 17.08
#